data_AF-A0A0J6I6K2-F1
#
_entry.id   AF-A0A0J6I6K2-F1
#
_cell.length_a   1.000
_cell.length_b   1.000
_cell.length_c   1.000
_cell.angle_alpha   90.00
_cell.angle_beta   90.00
_cell.angle_gamma   90.00
#
_symmetry.space_group_name_H-M   'P 1'
#
loop_
_entity.id
_entity.type
_entity.pdbx_description
1 polymer ?
#
loop_
_entity_poly.entity_id
_entity_poly.type
_entity_poly.pdbx_seq_one_letter_code
_entity_poly.pdbx_strand_id
1 'polypeptide(L)'
;MPHAAQQSSVPDLAGAAASLSTMPANAAQLEQAFSLFNQMSTQLTDSYSLLEARVAELKGELALAGERRVAELAENQRLANRLQHLLDLLPGGVIVIDDRGLVSEANPAACELLGLPLQGELWRQVIARCFAPREDDGHEISLKDGRRLSIATRSLDPEPGQLVLLNDLTETRRLQDQLSRHERLSSLGRMVTSLAHQIRTPLSAALIYASHLTEQTLPVETQQRFAGRLKERLHELEHQVRDMLVFARGELPLADRVSPKALMQALQAAAQTHVEGVSMRWQCDVHTGLVLCNRDTLVGALLNLIENALQAGAVRLKVHLYARDNQLRLCVSDSGSGIEPKVLERLGEPFFTTKATGTGLGLAVVTAVVRAHQGDLGLRSRLGRGTCALLSLPLIAVAGEAN
;
A
#
# COMPACT_ATOMS: atom_id res chain seq x y z
N MET A 1 33.38 78.44 16.43
CA MET A 1 33.26 79.22 17.68
C MET A 1 34.36 78.76 18.63
N PRO A 2 35.36 79.62 18.90
CA PRO A 2 36.59 79.29 19.64
C PRO A 2 36.52 79.74 21.12
N HIS A 3 37.39 79.19 21.96
CA HIS A 3 38.10 79.92 23.02
C HIS A 3 39.32 79.05 23.44
N ALA A 4 40.54 79.41 23.04
CA ALA A 4 41.44 80.40 23.66
C ALA A 4 41.96 79.89 25.02
N ALA A 5 43.24 79.47 25.09
CA ALA A 5 44.39 80.30 25.51
C ALA A 5 44.75 79.95 26.98
N GLN A 6 45.98 79.94 27.48
CA GLN A 6 47.25 80.50 27.00
C GLN A 6 48.41 79.91 27.83
N GLN A 7 49.62 80.04 27.28
CA GLN A 7 50.91 79.66 27.88
C GLN A 7 51.40 80.64 28.96
N SER A 8 52.35 80.11 29.76
CA SER A 8 53.51 80.78 30.36
C SER A 8 53.30 81.70 31.57
N SER A 9 54.07 81.47 32.63
CA SER A 9 55.26 82.27 32.96
C SER A 9 55.86 81.84 34.29
N VAL A 10 57.18 81.71 34.30
CA VAL A 10 58.03 81.68 35.51
C VAL A 10 58.09 83.11 36.05
N PRO A 11 58.21 83.28 37.38
CA PRO A 11 59.24 84.20 37.85
C PRO A 11 60.11 83.62 38.96
N ASP A 12 61.37 84.01 38.84
CA ASP A 12 62.49 83.95 39.78
C ASP A 12 62.24 84.87 40.98
N LEU A 13 62.69 84.51 42.18
CA LEU A 13 62.87 85.43 43.32
C LEU A 13 63.73 84.77 44.41
N ALA A 14 65.00 85.18 44.46
CA ALA A 14 65.93 84.92 45.53
C ALA A 14 65.76 85.92 46.69
N GLY A 15 65.83 85.41 47.92
CA GLY A 15 66.50 86.04 49.07
C GLY A 15 65.73 87.04 49.93
N ALA A 16 65.42 86.65 51.17
CA ALA A 16 65.94 87.28 52.41
C ALA A 16 65.23 86.71 53.66
N ALA A 17 66.01 86.57 54.73
CA ALA A 17 65.76 85.74 55.90
C ALA A 17 65.01 86.43 57.07
N ALA A 18 64.77 85.60 58.10
CA ALA A 18 64.23 85.86 59.44
C ALA A 18 62.70 85.92 59.52
N SER A 19 62.02 85.05 60.27
CA SER A 19 62.26 84.77 61.69
C SER A 19 61.60 83.44 62.10
N LEU A 20 62.35 82.55 62.77
CA LEU A 20 61.78 81.51 63.64
C LEU A 20 61.16 82.23 64.86
N SER A 21 60.01 81.84 65.41
CA SER A 21 59.79 80.57 66.10
C SER A 21 58.31 80.39 66.42
N THR A 22 57.78 79.18 66.28
CA THR A 22 57.02 78.39 67.28
C THR A 22 56.12 77.38 66.56
N MET A 23 56.16 76.11 67.03
CA MET A 23 55.15 75.01 66.95
C MET A 23 55.80 73.65 66.62
N PRO A 24 56.03 72.77 67.61
CA PRO A 24 56.53 71.41 67.40
C PRO A 24 55.40 70.36 67.25
N ALA A 25 54.34 70.66 66.47
CA ALA A 25 53.17 69.76 66.34
C ALA A 25 52.81 69.34 64.89
N ASN A 26 53.32 70.01 63.85
CA ASN A 26 52.90 69.78 62.46
C ASN A 26 53.68 68.68 61.71
N ALA A 27 54.91 68.36 62.12
CA ALA A 27 55.72 67.38 61.39
C ALA A 27 55.14 65.96 61.50
N ALA A 28 54.73 65.54 62.70
CA ALA A 28 54.20 64.20 62.94
C ALA A 28 52.82 63.94 62.29
N GLN A 29 51.96 64.96 62.23
CA GLN A 29 50.65 64.85 61.54
C GLN A 29 50.81 64.77 60.02
N LEU A 30 51.77 65.51 59.45
CA LEU A 30 52.10 65.43 58.01
C LEU A 30 52.73 64.08 57.66
N GLU A 31 53.61 63.56 58.51
CA GLU A 31 54.22 62.23 58.36
C GLU A 31 53.17 61.12 58.42
N GLN A 32 52.20 61.21 59.35
CA GLN A 32 51.06 60.30 59.40
C GLN A 32 50.19 60.39 58.15
N ALA A 33 49.83 61.60 57.70
CA ALA A 33 49.02 61.78 56.49
C ALA A 33 49.72 61.25 55.23
N PHE A 34 51.04 61.46 55.11
CA PHE A 34 51.85 60.95 54.00
C PHE A 34 51.98 59.42 54.06
N SER A 35 52.11 58.84 55.25
CA SER A 35 52.14 57.38 55.43
C SER A 35 50.80 56.74 55.06
N LEU A 36 49.67 57.37 55.44
CA LEU A 36 48.33 56.91 55.13
C LEU A 36 48.04 57.02 53.63
N PHE A 37 48.48 58.11 52.99
CA PHE A 37 48.38 58.30 51.55
C PHE A 37 49.21 57.27 50.78
N ASN A 38 50.45 57.00 51.21
CA ASN A 38 51.29 55.96 50.62
C ASN A 38 50.68 54.56 50.81
N GLN A 39 50.07 54.27 51.96
CA GLN A 39 49.32 53.04 52.20
C GLN A 39 48.09 52.90 51.29
N MET A 40 47.31 53.96 51.14
CA MET A 40 46.13 53.97 50.26
C MET A 40 46.53 53.86 48.78
N SER A 41 47.63 54.51 48.38
CA SER A 41 48.17 54.44 47.02
C SER A 41 48.70 53.03 46.68
N THR A 42 49.40 52.39 47.63
CA THR A 42 49.82 50.99 47.47
C THR A 42 48.62 50.04 47.43
N GLN A 43 47.63 50.20 48.31
CA GLN A 43 46.38 49.41 48.24
C GLN A 43 45.63 49.59 46.91
N LEU A 44 45.55 50.82 46.38
CA LEU A 44 44.91 51.08 45.09
C LEU A 44 45.68 50.45 43.94
N THR A 45 47.01 50.52 43.97
CA THR A 45 47.88 49.91 42.97
C THR A 45 47.75 48.38 42.98
N ASP A 46 47.72 47.78 44.18
CA ASP A 46 47.51 46.36 44.36
C ASP A 46 46.11 45.92 43.89
N SER A 47 45.06 46.67 44.24
CA SER A 47 43.70 46.39 43.78
C SER A 47 43.55 46.54 42.27
N TYR A 48 44.23 47.50 41.65
CA TYR A 48 44.18 47.72 40.20
C TYR A 48 44.91 46.60 39.45
N SER A 49 46.08 46.18 39.94
CA SER A 49 46.81 45.04 39.35
C SER A 49 46.05 43.72 39.49
N LEU A 50 45.38 43.48 40.62
CA LEU A 50 44.50 42.32 40.81
C LEU A 50 43.31 42.36 39.84
N LEU A 51 42.69 43.53 39.65
CA LEU A 51 41.57 43.70 38.73
C LEU A 51 42.00 43.48 37.27
N GLU A 52 43.16 44.00 36.86
CA GLU A 52 43.73 43.76 35.53
C GLU A 52 44.00 42.27 35.28
N ALA A 53 44.59 41.58 36.25
CA ALA A 53 44.81 40.14 36.17
C ALA A 53 43.48 39.38 36.03
N ARG A 54 42.45 39.77 36.79
CA ARG A 54 41.12 39.15 36.72
C ARG A 54 40.41 39.44 35.39
N VAL A 55 40.55 40.64 34.84
CA VAL A 55 40.02 41.00 33.52
C VAL A 55 40.72 40.22 32.41
N ALA A 56 42.04 40.02 32.50
CA ALA A 56 42.80 39.22 31.55
C ALA A 56 42.37 37.74 31.58
N GLU A 57 42.19 37.18 32.77
CA GLU A 57 41.69 35.82 32.99
C GLU A 57 40.27 35.64 32.40
N LEU A 58 39.33 36.52 32.75
CA LEU A 58 37.96 36.47 32.24
C LEU A 58 37.88 36.64 30.72
N LYS A 59 38.71 37.50 30.12
CA LYS A 59 38.80 37.63 28.66
C LYS A 59 39.30 36.33 28.01
N GLY A 60 40.25 35.64 28.64
CA GLY A 60 40.73 34.33 28.21
C GLY A 60 39.63 33.26 28.27
N GLU A 61 38.90 33.19 29.39
CA GLU A 61 37.76 32.27 29.53
C GLU A 61 36.65 32.55 28.51
N LEU A 62 36.32 33.82 28.29
CA LEU A 62 35.30 34.23 27.31
C LEU A 62 35.71 33.86 25.88
N ALA A 63 36.99 34.04 25.51
CA ALA A 63 37.51 33.66 24.20
C ALA A 63 37.40 32.15 23.96
N LEU A 64 37.81 31.34 24.94
CA LEU A 64 37.68 29.88 24.90
C LEU A 64 36.21 29.43 24.83
N ALA A 65 35.32 30.08 25.58
CA ALA A 65 33.88 29.79 25.53
C ALA A 65 33.28 30.16 24.16
N GLY A 66 33.71 31.28 23.57
CA GLY A 66 33.30 31.71 22.24
C GLY A 66 33.73 30.73 21.15
N GLU A 67 34.98 30.28 21.17
CA GLU A 67 35.50 29.27 20.23
C GLU A 67 34.73 27.95 20.31
N ARG A 68 34.44 27.46 21.53
CA ARG A 68 33.62 26.26 21.74
C ARG A 68 32.21 26.43 21.17
N ARG A 69 31.57 27.57 21.40
CA ARG A 69 30.22 27.87 20.90
C ARG A 69 30.18 27.87 19.37
N VAL A 70 31.19 28.47 18.73
CA VAL A 70 31.31 28.50 17.26
C VAL A 70 31.52 27.10 16.70
N ALA A 71 32.36 26.28 17.33
CA ALA A 71 32.57 24.90 16.94
C ALA A 71 31.28 24.06 17.06
N GLU A 72 30.54 24.21 18.17
CA GLU A 72 29.26 23.53 18.42
C GLU A 72 28.20 23.91 17.37
N LEU A 73 28.07 25.20 17.06
CA LEU A 73 27.14 25.67 16.01
C LEU A 73 27.52 25.14 14.63
N ALA A 74 28.81 25.10 14.30
CA ALA A 74 29.29 24.54 13.04
C ALA A 74 29.07 23.04 12.93
N GLU A 75 29.11 22.30 14.05
CA GLU A 75 28.78 20.87 14.10
C GLU A 75 27.27 20.64 13.93
N ASN A 76 26.43 21.37 14.66
CA ASN A 76 24.97 21.30 14.53
C ASN A 76 24.50 21.62 13.10
N GLN A 77 25.08 22.65 12.46
CA GLN A 77 24.75 22.98 11.07
C GLN A 77 25.16 21.87 10.10
N ARG A 78 26.33 21.25 10.31
CA ARG A 78 26.78 20.12 9.50
C ARG A 78 25.87 18.91 9.65
N LEU A 79 25.43 18.61 10.86
CA LEU A 79 24.50 17.51 11.11
C LEU A 79 23.14 17.78 10.48
N ALA A 80 22.58 18.99 10.64
CA ALA A 80 21.31 19.39 10.04
C ALA A 80 21.34 19.28 8.50
N ASN A 81 22.39 19.82 7.87
CA ASN A 81 22.57 19.72 6.42
C ASN A 81 22.69 18.26 5.96
N ARG A 82 23.37 17.40 6.73
CA ARG A 82 23.49 15.97 6.41
C ARG A 82 22.14 15.26 6.51
N LEU A 83 21.36 15.51 7.55
CA LEU A 83 20.04 14.91 7.73
C LEU A 83 19.08 15.34 6.61
N GLN A 84 19.05 16.63 6.28
CA GLN A 84 18.26 17.13 5.15
C GLN A 84 18.64 16.45 3.84
N HIS A 85 19.94 16.35 3.56
CA HIS A 85 20.43 15.70 2.34
C HIS A 85 20.07 14.21 2.29
N LEU A 86 20.09 13.51 3.43
CA LEU A 86 19.64 12.12 3.49
C LEU A 86 18.14 12.00 3.21
N LEU A 87 17.31 12.89 3.74
CA LEU A 87 15.86 12.93 3.47
C LEU A 87 15.56 13.21 1.98
N ASP A 88 16.34 14.09 1.36
CA ASP A 88 16.17 14.45 -0.06
C ASP A 88 16.55 13.31 -1.01
N LEU A 89 17.50 12.46 -0.60
CA LEU A 89 17.96 11.30 -1.38
C LEU A 89 17.13 10.03 -1.16
N LEU A 90 16.18 10.04 -0.21
CA LEU A 90 15.33 8.88 0.01
C LEU A 90 14.45 8.62 -1.22
N PRO A 91 14.37 7.37 -1.72
CA PRO A 91 13.52 7.02 -2.86
C PRO A 91 12.03 7.02 -2.50
N GLY A 92 11.70 6.90 -1.21
CA GLY A 92 10.33 7.00 -0.72
C GLY A 92 9.94 8.45 -0.42
N GLY A 93 8.67 8.76 -0.65
CA GLY A 93 8.09 10.03 -0.24
C GLY A 93 7.95 10.10 1.28
N VAL A 94 8.50 11.16 1.88
CA VAL A 94 8.39 11.43 3.31
C VAL A 94 7.63 12.74 3.48
N ILE A 95 6.57 12.70 4.28
CA ILE A 95 5.70 13.84 4.56
C ILE A 95 5.51 13.94 6.07
N VAL A 96 5.69 15.14 6.61
CA VAL A 96 5.40 15.45 8.01
C VAL A 96 4.12 16.28 8.06
N ILE A 97 3.19 15.87 8.91
CA ILE A 97 1.91 16.51 9.13
C ILE A 97 1.90 17.06 10.56
N ASP A 98 1.48 18.30 10.73
CA ASP A 98 1.34 18.94 12.03
C ASP A 98 0.07 18.50 12.78
N ASP A 99 -0.13 19.05 13.98
CA ASP A 99 -1.29 18.80 14.85
C ASP A 99 -2.64 19.27 14.25
N ARG A 100 -2.59 20.16 13.26
CA ARG A 100 -3.76 20.70 12.54
C ARG A 100 -4.07 19.93 11.26
N GLY A 101 -3.23 18.97 10.88
CA GLY A 101 -3.38 18.21 9.64
C GLY A 101 -2.83 18.91 8.40
N LEU A 102 -2.00 19.95 8.55
CA LEU A 102 -1.28 20.58 7.45
C LEU A 102 0.05 19.87 7.22
N VAL A 103 0.47 19.80 5.96
CA VAL A 103 1.80 19.31 5.59
C VAL A 103 2.84 20.37 5.97
N SER A 104 3.63 20.09 7.01
CA SER A 104 4.71 20.97 7.46
C SER A 104 5.98 20.78 6.62
N GLU A 105 6.31 19.54 6.26
CA GLU A 105 7.49 19.19 5.47
C GLU A 105 7.18 18.07 4.47
N ALA A 106 7.83 18.11 3.32
CA ALA A 106 7.78 17.06 2.30
C ALA A 106 9.12 16.98 1.59
N ASN A 107 9.65 15.76 1.41
CA ASN A 107 10.86 15.56 0.62
C ASN A 107 10.58 15.63 -0.90
N PRO A 108 11.61 15.79 -1.75
CA PRO A 108 11.44 15.84 -3.21
C PRO A 108 10.70 14.64 -3.80
N ALA A 109 10.93 13.43 -3.27
CA ALA A 109 10.23 12.22 -3.73
C ALA A 109 8.71 12.31 -3.48
N ALA A 110 8.27 12.84 -2.33
CA ALA A 110 6.85 13.06 -2.07
C ALA A 110 6.23 14.06 -3.07
N CYS A 111 6.96 15.13 -3.40
CA CYS A 111 6.55 16.12 -4.40
C CYS A 111 6.43 15.52 -5.80
N GLU A 112 7.33 14.61 -6.18
CA GLU A 112 7.26 13.89 -7.46
C GLU A 112 6.07 12.94 -7.52
N LEU A 113 5.79 12.21 -6.43
CA LEU A 113 4.70 11.24 -6.35
C LEU A 113 3.31 11.89 -6.30
N LEU A 114 3.16 13.00 -5.56
CA LEU A 114 1.85 13.62 -5.30
C LEU A 114 1.62 14.95 -6.03
N GLY A 115 2.65 15.49 -6.68
CA GLY A 115 2.59 16.79 -7.36
C GLY A 115 2.54 17.97 -6.38
N LEU A 116 2.87 19.17 -6.89
CA LEU A 116 2.88 20.42 -6.13
C LEU A 116 1.53 21.16 -6.23
N PRO A 117 1.17 21.99 -5.23
CA PRO A 117 1.86 22.23 -3.96
C PRO A 117 1.55 21.14 -2.90
N LEU A 118 2.49 20.90 -1.98
CA LEU A 118 2.30 20.01 -0.83
C LEU A 118 2.43 20.76 0.49
N GLN A 119 3.55 21.45 0.70
CA GLN A 119 3.81 22.18 1.93
C GLN A 119 2.78 23.29 2.14
N GLY A 120 2.19 23.33 3.33
CA GLY A 120 1.14 24.28 3.70
C GLY A 120 -0.28 23.90 3.25
N GLU A 121 -0.47 22.80 2.50
CA GLU A 121 -1.81 22.27 2.22
C GLU A 121 -2.31 21.33 3.32
N LEU A 122 -3.64 21.25 3.47
CA LEU A 122 -4.25 20.24 4.34
C LEU A 122 -4.08 18.86 3.71
N TRP A 123 -3.57 17.90 4.48
CA TRP A 123 -3.32 16.53 4.00
C TRP A 123 -4.56 15.88 3.37
N ARG A 124 -5.74 16.17 3.92
CA ARG A 124 -7.02 15.67 3.38
C ARG A 124 -7.34 16.19 1.97
N GLN A 125 -6.87 17.39 1.62
CA GLN A 125 -7.03 17.95 0.28
C GLN A 125 -6.06 17.28 -0.72
N VAL A 126 -4.82 17.03 -0.29
CA VAL A 126 -3.84 16.27 -1.09
C VAL A 126 -4.37 14.86 -1.37
N ILE A 127 -4.94 14.20 -0.35
CA ILE A 127 -5.61 12.90 -0.52
C ILE A 127 -6.71 13.00 -1.59
N ALA A 128 -7.64 13.95 -1.45
CA ALA A 128 -8.75 14.11 -2.40
C ALA A 128 -8.27 14.43 -3.84
N ARG A 129 -7.15 15.15 -3.97
CA ARG A 129 -6.56 15.53 -5.25
C ARG A 129 -5.93 14.33 -5.96
N CYS A 130 -5.09 13.58 -5.28
CA CYS A 130 -4.18 12.63 -5.93
C CYS A 130 -4.62 11.17 -5.80
N PHE A 131 -5.37 10.85 -4.75
CA PHE A 131 -5.70 9.47 -4.42
C PHE A 131 -7.02 9.11 -5.08
N ALA A 132 -7.08 7.90 -5.63
CA ALA A 132 -8.29 7.26 -6.12
C ALA A 132 -8.46 5.94 -5.36
N PRO A 133 -8.74 5.99 -4.05
CA PRO A 133 -8.79 4.80 -3.22
C PRO A 133 -9.80 3.82 -3.80
N ARG A 134 -9.33 2.62 -4.10
CA ARG A 134 -10.17 1.47 -4.48
C ARG A 134 -10.51 0.70 -3.20
N GLU A 135 -11.63 -0.02 -3.20
CA GLU A 135 -12.03 -0.82 -2.02
C GLU A 135 -11.02 -1.93 -1.66
N ASP A 136 -10.06 -2.20 -2.56
CA ASP A 136 -9.00 -3.20 -2.45
C ASP A 136 -7.67 -2.65 -1.90
N ASP A 137 -7.62 -1.36 -1.56
CA ASP A 137 -6.38 -0.62 -1.31
C ASP A 137 -5.77 -0.83 0.10
N GLY A 138 -6.19 -1.85 0.86
CA GLY A 138 -5.64 -2.25 2.19
C GLY A 138 -4.61 -1.30 2.83
N HIS A 139 -3.31 -1.57 2.60
CA HIS A 139 -2.19 -0.66 2.92
C HIS A 139 -1.54 -0.02 1.66
N GLU A 140 -2.13 -0.25 0.49
CA GLU A 140 -1.62 0.16 -0.83
C GLU A 140 -2.66 0.99 -1.57
N ILE A 141 -2.40 2.27 -1.83
CA ILE A 141 -3.36 3.16 -2.46
C ILE A 141 -3.04 3.43 -3.93
N SER A 142 -4.07 3.38 -4.77
CA SER A 142 -4.00 3.74 -6.18
C SER A 142 -4.09 5.26 -6.36
N LEU A 143 -3.16 5.84 -7.13
CA LEU A 143 -3.19 7.24 -7.54
C LEU A 143 -4.02 7.42 -8.83
N LYS A 144 -4.52 8.65 -9.05
CA LYS A 144 -5.28 9.01 -10.27
C LYS A 144 -4.46 8.91 -11.57
N ASP A 145 -3.13 8.97 -11.47
CA ASP A 145 -2.21 8.80 -12.61
C ASP A 145 -1.94 7.32 -12.94
N GLY A 146 -2.49 6.38 -12.14
CA GLY A 146 -2.34 4.94 -12.32
C GLY A 146 -1.22 4.28 -11.51
N ARG A 147 -0.42 5.05 -10.75
CA ARG A 147 0.61 4.49 -9.86
C ARG A 147 -0.02 3.82 -8.62
N ARG A 148 0.74 2.91 -8.00
CA ARG A 148 0.37 2.29 -6.72
C ARG A 148 1.39 2.61 -5.64
N LEU A 149 0.93 3.12 -4.50
CA LEU A 149 1.76 3.51 -3.38
C LEU A 149 1.45 2.68 -2.13
N SER A 150 2.45 2.18 -1.41
CA SER A 150 2.27 1.73 -0.03
C SER A 150 2.35 2.91 0.92
N ILE A 151 1.46 2.97 1.91
CA ILE A 151 1.41 4.08 2.87
C ILE A 151 1.58 3.55 4.29
N ALA A 152 2.53 4.12 5.01
CA ALA A 152 2.71 3.88 6.43
C ALA A 152 2.69 5.20 7.19
N THR A 153 1.86 5.27 8.24
CA THR A 153 1.76 6.45 9.10
C THR A 153 2.26 6.11 10.49
N ARG A 154 3.13 6.95 11.06
CA ARG A 154 3.56 6.88 12.46
C ARG A 154 3.35 8.22 13.14
N SER A 155 3.01 8.22 14.42
CA SER A 155 3.04 9.45 15.21
C SER A 155 4.49 9.89 15.40
N LEU A 156 4.75 11.19 15.33
CA LEU A 156 5.95 11.74 15.95
C LEU A 156 5.67 11.77 17.46
N ASP A 157 6.60 11.26 18.26
CA ASP A 157 6.61 11.40 19.72
C ASP A 157 7.98 11.99 20.07
N PRO A 158 8.08 13.09 20.85
CA PRO A 158 7.05 13.74 21.68
C PRO A 158 6.30 14.93 21.04
N GLU A 159 6.58 15.31 19.79
CA GLU A 159 5.91 16.44 19.13
C GLU A 159 4.57 16.04 18.51
N PRO A 160 3.49 16.83 18.67
CA PRO A 160 2.21 16.48 18.07
C PRO A 160 2.27 16.58 16.54
N GLY A 161 2.25 15.43 15.87
CA GLY A 161 2.31 15.34 14.40
C GLY A 161 2.35 13.90 13.90
N GLN A 162 2.30 13.72 12.58
CA GLN A 162 2.34 12.41 11.91
C GLN A 162 3.37 12.38 10.79
N LEU A 163 4.18 11.31 10.75
CA LEU A 163 5.08 10.99 9.65
C LEU A 163 4.36 10.04 8.70
N VAL A 164 4.20 10.44 7.44
CA VAL A 164 3.66 9.62 6.37
C VAL A 164 4.78 9.22 5.43
N LEU A 165 4.94 7.91 5.25
CA LEU A 165 5.88 7.28 4.33
C LEU A 165 5.11 6.74 3.14
N LEU A 166 5.55 7.11 1.94
CA LEU A 166 4.99 6.70 0.66
C LEU A 166 6.06 5.91 -0.10
N ASN A 167 5.75 4.69 -0.50
CA ASN A 167 6.66 3.88 -1.32
C ASN A 167 5.98 3.52 -2.65
N ASP A 168 6.63 3.83 -3.77
CA ASP A 168 6.11 3.48 -5.09
C ASP A 168 6.30 1.98 -5.36
N LEU A 169 5.18 1.27 -5.47
CA LEU A 169 5.14 -0.17 -5.73
C LEU A 169 4.76 -0.48 -7.19
N THR A 170 4.67 0.53 -8.06
CA THR A 170 4.16 0.37 -9.42
C THR A 170 4.98 -0.65 -10.24
N GLU A 171 6.30 -0.50 -10.28
CA GLU A 171 7.19 -1.44 -10.98
C GLU A 171 7.23 -2.81 -10.31
N THR A 172 7.23 -2.87 -8.97
CA THR A 172 7.21 -4.14 -8.24
C THR A 172 5.95 -4.94 -8.56
N ARG A 173 4.77 -4.30 -8.57
CA ARG A 173 3.49 -4.93 -8.94
C ARG A 173 3.49 -5.39 -10.39
N ARG A 174 3.94 -4.53 -11.30
CA ARG A 174 4.06 -4.87 -12.72
C ARG A 174 4.92 -6.12 -12.95
N LEU A 175 6.06 -6.22 -12.27
CA LEU A 175 6.94 -7.39 -12.36
C LEU A 175 6.32 -8.63 -11.74
N GLN A 176 5.63 -8.50 -10.60
CA GLN A 176 4.89 -9.60 -9.98
C GLN A 176 3.80 -10.15 -10.90
N ASP A 177 3.04 -9.28 -11.56
CA ASP A 177 1.98 -9.66 -12.49
C ASP A 177 2.56 -10.34 -13.73
N GLN A 178 3.67 -9.83 -14.28
CA GLN A 178 4.40 -10.46 -15.38
C GLN A 178 4.92 -11.84 -15.00
N LEU A 179 5.49 -12.00 -13.81
CA LEU A 179 6.00 -13.27 -13.32
C LEU A 179 4.86 -14.27 -13.15
N SER A 180 3.74 -13.87 -12.54
CA SER A 180 2.56 -14.73 -12.39
C SER A 180 2.00 -15.17 -13.74
N ARG A 181 1.96 -14.26 -14.72
CA ARG A 181 1.56 -14.59 -16.10
C ARG A 181 2.52 -15.58 -16.74
N HIS A 182 3.83 -15.41 -16.56
CA HIS A 182 4.83 -16.33 -17.07
C HIS A 182 4.73 -17.73 -16.43
N GLU A 183 4.48 -17.82 -15.12
CA GLU A 183 4.25 -19.09 -14.43
C GLU A 183 3.01 -19.84 -14.94
N ARG A 184 1.91 -19.10 -15.20
CA ARG A 184 0.68 -19.66 -15.80
C ARG A 184 0.93 -20.18 -17.21
N LEU A 185 1.63 -19.41 -18.05
CA LEU A 185 2.01 -19.80 -19.42
C LEU A 185 2.99 -20.97 -19.44
N SER A 186 3.98 -20.99 -18.55
CA SER A 186 4.92 -22.10 -18.41
C SER A 186 4.21 -23.38 -17.97
N SER A 187 3.23 -23.27 -17.06
CA SER A 187 2.40 -24.39 -16.63
C SER A 187 1.52 -24.92 -17.76
N LEU A 188 0.92 -24.04 -18.58
CA LEU A 188 0.28 -24.43 -19.84
C LEU A 188 1.25 -25.15 -20.78
N GLY A 189 2.46 -24.61 -20.94
CA GLY A 189 3.54 -25.17 -21.77
C GLY A 189 3.92 -26.60 -21.37
N ARG A 190 4.10 -26.86 -20.07
CA ARG A 190 4.40 -28.20 -19.54
C ARG A 190 3.31 -29.23 -19.84
N MET A 191 2.09 -28.80 -20.14
CA MET A 191 0.94 -29.67 -20.34
C MET A 191 0.40 -29.66 -21.77
N VAL A 192 1.12 -29.06 -22.73
CA VAL A 192 0.73 -28.99 -24.15
C VAL A 192 0.36 -30.36 -24.72
N THR A 193 1.09 -31.42 -24.37
CA THR A 193 0.79 -32.78 -24.85
C THR A 193 -0.58 -33.27 -24.37
N SER A 194 -0.93 -33.03 -23.11
CA SER A 194 -2.24 -33.39 -22.54
C SER A 194 -3.35 -32.54 -23.16
N LEU A 195 -3.12 -31.24 -23.33
CA LEU A 195 -4.07 -30.32 -23.95
C LEU A 195 -4.35 -30.69 -25.41
N ALA A 196 -3.31 -30.99 -26.18
CA ALA A 196 -3.45 -31.43 -27.57
C ALA A 196 -4.27 -32.72 -27.67
N HIS A 197 -4.10 -33.64 -26.72
CA HIS A 197 -4.91 -34.86 -26.66
C HIS A 197 -6.37 -34.54 -26.32
N GLN A 198 -6.61 -33.66 -25.35
CA GLN A 198 -7.95 -33.28 -24.90
C GLN A 198 -8.74 -32.49 -25.93
N ILE A 199 -8.10 -31.67 -26.77
CA ILE A 199 -8.76 -30.98 -27.90
C ILE A 199 -9.05 -31.98 -29.03
N ARG A 200 -8.11 -32.91 -29.30
CA ARG A 200 -8.25 -33.88 -30.38
C ARG A 200 -9.45 -34.79 -30.18
N THR A 201 -9.73 -35.22 -28.95
CA THR A 201 -10.82 -36.16 -28.64
C THR A 201 -12.23 -35.67 -29.03
N PRO A 202 -12.73 -34.51 -28.54
CA PRO A 202 -14.03 -33.99 -28.94
C PRO A 202 -14.05 -33.59 -30.41
N LEU A 203 -12.93 -33.10 -30.96
CA LEU A 203 -12.82 -32.78 -32.38
C LEU A 203 -12.95 -34.02 -33.28
N SER A 204 -12.28 -35.12 -32.94
CA SER A 204 -12.40 -36.38 -33.68
C SER A 204 -13.83 -36.94 -33.59
N ALA A 205 -14.46 -36.88 -32.42
CA ALA A 205 -15.85 -37.28 -32.26
C ALA A 205 -16.81 -36.41 -33.10
N ALA A 206 -16.59 -35.09 -33.12
CA ALA A 206 -17.33 -34.16 -33.96
C ALA A 206 -17.17 -34.49 -35.45
N LEU A 207 -15.94 -34.74 -35.92
CA LEU A 207 -15.68 -35.12 -37.31
C LEU A 207 -16.42 -36.41 -37.69
N ILE A 208 -16.46 -37.42 -36.82
CA ILE A 208 -17.21 -38.66 -37.08
C ILE A 208 -18.71 -38.39 -37.26
N TYR A 209 -19.33 -37.61 -36.36
CA TYR A 209 -20.74 -37.24 -36.50
C TYR A 209 -21.01 -36.42 -37.77
N ALA A 210 -20.09 -35.51 -38.13
CA ALA A 210 -20.17 -34.75 -39.37
C ALA A 210 -20.08 -35.67 -40.61
N SER A 211 -19.13 -36.61 -40.65
CA SER A 211 -19.00 -37.60 -41.73
C SER A 211 -20.28 -38.44 -41.90
N HIS A 212 -20.87 -38.90 -40.79
CA HIS A 212 -22.13 -39.66 -40.84
C HIS A 212 -23.29 -38.84 -41.42
N LEU A 213 -23.30 -37.52 -41.19
CA LEU A 213 -24.31 -36.62 -41.76
C LEU A 213 -24.09 -36.35 -43.25
N THR A 214 -22.86 -36.46 -43.76
CA THR A 214 -22.53 -36.24 -45.17
C THR A 214 -22.63 -37.49 -46.04
N GLU A 215 -22.43 -38.68 -45.47
CA GLU A 215 -22.31 -39.93 -46.24
C GLU A 215 -23.61 -40.74 -46.35
N GLN A 216 -24.63 -40.45 -45.54
CA GLN A 216 -25.83 -41.29 -45.43
C GLN A 216 -27.13 -40.50 -45.55
N THR A 217 -28.11 -41.05 -46.29
CA THR A 217 -29.51 -40.61 -46.23
C THR A 217 -30.13 -41.15 -44.94
N LEU A 218 -30.00 -40.38 -43.86
CA LEU A 218 -30.51 -40.75 -42.54
C LEU A 218 -31.98 -40.34 -42.37
N PRO A 219 -32.78 -41.11 -41.62
CA PRO A 219 -34.06 -40.63 -41.11
C PRO A 219 -33.88 -39.31 -40.34
N VAL A 220 -34.85 -38.40 -40.47
CA VAL A 220 -34.78 -37.03 -39.89
C VAL A 220 -34.45 -37.06 -38.39
N GLU A 221 -35.01 -37.99 -37.63
CA GLU A 221 -34.71 -38.14 -36.20
C GLU A 221 -33.25 -38.49 -35.91
N THR A 222 -32.66 -39.41 -36.68
CA THR A 222 -31.25 -39.80 -36.53
C THR A 222 -30.32 -38.67 -36.96
N GLN A 223 -30.69 -37.95 -38.02
CA GLN A 223 -29.97 -36.75 -38.47
C GLN A 223 -29.96 -35.67 -37.38
N GLN A 224 -31.11 -35.36 -36.80
CA GLN A 224 -31.23 -34.41 -35.69
C GLN A 224 -30.41 -34.85 -34.47
N ARG A 225 -30.43 -36.15 -34.13
CA ARG A 225 -29.64 -36.68 -33.02
C ARG A 225 -28.13 -36.55 -33.26
N PHE A 226 -27.66 -36.84 -34.47
CA PHE A 226 -26.24 -36.68 -34.82
C PHE A 226 -25.82 -35.21 -34.89
N ALA A 227 -26.67 -34.34 -35.44
CA ALA A 227 -26.43 -32.90 -35.44
C ALA A 227 -26.40 -32.33 -34.00
N GLY A 228 -27.27 -32.81 -33.11
CA GLY A 228 -27.27 -32.47 -31.69
C GLY A 228 -25.97 -32.88 -31.01
N ARG A 229 -25.54 -34.14 -31.17
CA ARG A 229 -24.27 -34.63 -30.62
C ARG A 229 -23.05 -33.91 -31.18
N LEU A 230 -23.05 -33.58 -32.47
CA LEU A 230 -22.00 -32.76 -33.08
C LEU A 230 -21.92 -31.38 -32.40
N LYS A 231 -23.06 -30.72 -32.26
CA LYS A 231 -23.15 -29.40 -31.61
C LYS A 231 -22.68 -29.44 -30.16
N GLU A 232 -23.06 -30.48 -29.40
CA GLU A 232 -22.57 -30.71 -28.04
C GLU A 232 -21.03 -30.81 -27.99
N ARG A 233 -20.42 -31.62 -28.87
CA ARG A 233 -18.95 -31.78 -28.91
C ARG A 233 -18.22 -30.50 -29.29
N LEU A 234 -18.80 -29.68 -30.18
CA LEU A 234 -18.23 -28.38 -30.53
C LEU A 234 -18.34 -27.39 -29.36
N HIS A 235 -19.46 -27.38 -28.64
CA HIS A 235 -19.60 -26.54 -27.43
C HIS A 235 -18.65 -26.96 -26.31
N GLU A 236 -18.45 -28.26 -26.08
CA GLU A 236 -17.45 -28.76 -25.14
C GLU A 236 -16.05 -28.24 -25.51
N LEU A 237 -15.68 -28.29 -26.78
CA LEU A 237 -14.38 -27.81 -27.27
C LEU A 237 -14.25 -26.28 -27.09
N GLU A 238 -15.29 -25.52 -27.43
CA GLU A 238 -15.34 -24.08 -27.26
C GLU A 238 -15.15 -23.69 -25.79
N HIS A 239 -15.83 -24.38 -24.88
CA HIS A 239 -15.72 -24.16 -23.44
C HIS A 239 -14.30 -24.46 -22.92
N GLN A 240 -13.70 -25.57 -23.34
CA GLN A 240 -12.31 -25.90 -22.97
C GLN A 240 -11.31 -24.85 -23.44
N VAL A 241 -11.44 -24.35 -24.68
CA VAL A 241 -10.57 -23.28 -25.20
C VAL A 241 -10.77 -21.99 -24.42
N ARG A 242 -12.02 -21.66 -24.08
CA ARG A 242 -12.36 -20.48 -23.27
C ARG A 242 -11.71 -20.55 -21.88
N ASP A 243 -11.84 -21.68 -21.19
CA ASP A 243 -11.21 -21.93 -19.89
C ASP A 243 -9.69 -21.76 -19.94
N MET A 244 -9.03 -22.27 -20.99
CA MET A 244 -7.59 -22.08 -21.19
C MET A 244 -7.22 -20.59 -21.36
N LEU A 245 -8.00 -19.84 -22.15
CA LEU A 245 -7.75 -18.41 -22.37
C LEU A 245 -8.00 -17.58 -21.12
N VAL A 246 -9.04 -17.89 -20.35
CA VAL A 246 -9.32 -17.24 -19.05
C VAL A 246 -8.16 -17.49 -18.09
N PHE A 247 -7.68 -18.74 -18.00
CA PHE A 247 -6.52 -19.09 -17.17
C PHE A 247 -5.23 -18.37 -17.63
N ALA A 248 -4.97 -18.31 -18.93
CA ALA A 248 -3.76 -17.69 -19.48
C ALA A 248 -3.73 -16.16 -19.32
N ARG A 249 -4.89 -15.49 -19.42
CA ARG A 249 -4.99 -14.03 -19.30
C ARG A 249 -4.82 -13.57 -17.86
N GLY A 250 -5.42 -14.27 -16.90
CA GLY A 250 -5.29 -13.95 -15.49
C GLY A 250 -6.10 -12.73 -15.04
N GLU A 251 -5.89 -11.58 -15.65
CA GLU A 251 -6.65 -10.35 -15.40
C GLU A 251 -7.94 -10.32 -16.22
N LEU A 252 -9.04 -10.01 -15.53
CA LEU A 252 -10.36 -9.85 -16.11
C LEU A 252 -10.84 -8.43 -15.83
N PRO A 253 -11.15 -7.63 -16.86
CA PRO A 253 -11.73 -6.31 -16.64
C PRO A 253 -13.11 -6.47 -15.99
N LEU A 254 -13.26 -5.95 -14.77
CA LEU A 254 -14.51 -5.94 -14.02
C LEU A 254 -15.36 -4.73 -14.45
N ALA A 255 -16.11 -4.89 -15.54
CA ALA A 255 -16.88 -3.80 -16.16
C ALA A 255 -18.32 -3.70 -15.61
N ASP A 256 -18.86 -4.77 -15.04
CA ASP A 256 -20.26 -4.89 -14.68
C ASP A 256 -20.49 -4.60 -13.21
N ARG A 257 -21.60 -3.92 -12.89
CA ARG A 257 -22.15 -3.81 -11.54
C ARG A 257 -23.45 -4.59 -11.48
N VAL A 258 -23.42 -5.76 -10.85
CA VAL A 258 -24.54 -6.72 -10.90
C VAL A 258 -25.09 -6.96 -9.49
N SER A 259 -26.41 -6.96 -9.36
CA SER A 259 -27.05 -7.34 -8.10
C SER A 259 -26.97 -8.87 -7.90
N PRO A 260 -26.86 -9.36 -6.65
CA PRO A 260 -26.85 -10.80 -6.37
C PRO A 260 -28.04 -11.57 -6.98
N LYS A 261 -29.21 -10.93 -7.03
CA LYS A 261 -30.41 -11.49 -7.66
C LYS A 261 -30.26 -11.63 -9.18
N ALA A 262 -29.72 -10.62 -9.86
CA ALA A 262 -29.48 -10.68 -11.30
C ALA A 262 -28.40 -11.73 -11.65
N LEU A 263 -27.36 -11.86 -10.81
CA LEU A 263 -26.35 -12.90 -10.96
C LEU A 263 -26.97 -14.31 -10.81
N MET A 264 -27.82 -14.50 -9.80
CA MET A 264 -28.55 -15.76 -9.60
C MET A 264 -29.41 -16.12 -10.82
N GLN A 265 -30.16 -15.15 -11.37
CA GLN A 265 -31.00 -15.36 -12.54
C GLN A 265 -30.18 -15.72 -13.79
N ALA A 266 -29.04 -15.05 -14.00
CA ALA A 266 -28.13 -15.36 -15.09
C ALA A 266 -27.57 -16.79 -14.98
N LEU A 267 -27.18 -17.20 -13.77
CA LEU A 267 -26.70 -18.55 -13.51
C LEU A 267 -27.80 -19.60 -13.72
N GLN A 268 -29.02 -19.33 -13.24
CA GLN A 268 -30.17 -20.23 -13.46
C GLN A 268 -30.43 -20.46 -14.95
N ALA A 269 -30.44 -19.39 -15.76
CA ALA A 269 -30.64 -19.48 -17.19
C ALA A 269 -29.53 -20.29 -17.88
N ALA A 270 -28.28 -20.08 -17.51
CA ALA A 270 -27.15 -20.78 -18.11
C ALA A 270 -27.05 -22.25 -17.66
N ALA A 271 -27.48 -22.56 -16.43
CA ALA A 271 -27.48 -23.92 -15.90
C ALA A 271 -28.62 -24.78 -16.47
N GLN A 272 -29.67 -24.18 -17.03
CA GLN A 272 -30.92 -24.84 -17.39
C GLN A 272 -30.74 -26.11 -18.23
N THR A 273 -29.81 -26.10 -19.19
CA THR A 273 -29.51 -27.25 -20.07
C THR A 273 -28.62 -28.31 -19.43
N HIS A 274 -27.98 -28.01 -18.30
CA HIS A 274 -27.00 -28.89 -17.64
C HIS A 274 -27.61 -29.69 -16.47
N VAL A 275 -28.68 -29.17 -15.85
CA VAL A 275 -29.28 -29.76 -14.63
C VAL A 275 -30.56 -30.56 -14.88
N GLU A 276 -30.82 -30.99 -16.12
CA GLU A 276 -31.95 -31.86 -16.43
C GLU A 276 -31.84 -33.18 -15.65
N GLY A 277 -32.84 -33.46 -14.79
CA GLY A 277 -32.89 -34.67 -13.96
C GLY A 277 -32.24 -34.55 -12.56
N VAL A 278 -31.76 -33.37 -12.16
CA VAL A 278 -31.15 -33.16 -10.83
C VAL A 278 -31.99 -32.23 -9.96
N SER A 279 -32.13 -32.55 -8.68
CA SER A 279 -32.88 -31.72 -7.74
C SER A 279 -32.07 -30.48 -7.34
N MET A 280 -32.36 -29.36 -7.99
CA MET A 280 -31.72 -28.07 -7.74
C MET A 280 -32.50 -27.22 -6.74
N ARG A 281 -31.82 -26.74 -5.69
CA ARG A 281 -32.34 -25.72 -4.76
C ARG A 281 -31.59 -24.41 -4.93
N TRP A 282 -32.29 -23.39 -5.40
CA TRP A 282 -31.76 -22.04 -5.53
C TRP A 282 -32.24 -21.16 -4.38
N GLN A 283 -31.33 -20.45 -3.72
CA GLN A 283 -31.66 -19.57 -2.59
C GLN A 283 -30.81 -18.29 -2.66
N CYS A 284 -31.45 -17.13 -2.58
CA CYS A 284 -30.78 -15.83 -2.55
C CYS A 284 -31.35 -15.00 -1.39
N ASP A 285 -30.58 -14.89 -0.31
CA ASP A 285 -30.97 -14.16 0.90
C ASP A 285 -30.42 -12.71 0.89
N VAL A 286 -29.87 -12.27 -0.24
CA VAL A 286 -29.36 -10.91 -0.43
C VAL A 286 -30.31 -10.10 -1.28
N HIS A 287 -30.68 -8.92 -0.78
CA HIS A 287 -31.66 -8.04 -1.42
C HIS A 287 -31.07 -6.69 -1.84
N THR A 288 -29.91 -6.33 -1.30
CA THR A 288 -29.23 -5.05 -1.53
C THR A 288 -27.75 -5.28 -1.82
N GLY A 289 -27.10 -4.27 -2.40
CA GLY A 289 -25.69 -4.30 -2.76
C GLY A 289 -25.43 -4.71 -4.21
N LEU A 290 -24.25 -4.37 -4.68
CA LEU A 290 -23.77 -4.63 -6.03
C LEU A 290 -22.41 -5.34 -5.96
N VAL A 291 -22.19 -6.27 -6.89
CA VAL A 291 -20.89 -6.90 -7.09
C VAL A 291 -20.27 -6.26 -8.32
N LEU A 292 -19.03 -5.77 -8.20
CA LEU A 292 -18.23 -5.37 -9.34
C LEU A 292 -17.62 -6.64 -9.96
N CYS A 293 -18.06 -7.01 -11.15
CA CYS A 293 -17.68 -8.28 -11.76
C CYS A 293 -17.56 -8.19 -13.28
N ASN A 294 -17.04 -9.25 -13.88
CA ASN A 294 -17.34 -9.61 -15.24
C ASN A 294 -18.39 -10.72 -15.20
N ARG A 295 -19.64 -10.38 -15.55
CA ARG A 295 -20.81 -11.25 -15.37
C ARG A 295 -20.62 -12.61 -16.03
N ASP A 296 -20.15 -12.63 -17.28
CA ASP A 296 -20.05 -13.86 -18.06
C ASP A 296 -19.00 -14.82 -17.50
N THR A 297 -17.84 -14.29 -17.09
CA THR A 297 -16.78 -15.12 -16.51
C THR A 297 -17.15 -15.64 -15.12
N LEU A 298 -17.84 -14.85 -14.30
CA LEU A 298 -18.31 -15.29 -12.99
C LEU A 298 -19.41 -16.37 -13.11
N VAL A 299 -20.35 -16.20 -14.05
CA VAL A 299 -21.35 -17.22 -14.36
C VAL A 299 -20.67 -18.51 -14.85
N GLY A 300 -19.69 -18.39 -15.75
CA GLY A 300 -18.89 -19.53 -16.23
C GLY A 300 -18.17 -20.28 -15.10
N ALA A 301 -17.57 -19.56 -14.15
CA ALA A 301 -16.94 -20.18 -12.98
C ALA A 301 -17.96 -20.94 -12.11
N LEU A 302 -19.14 -20.39 -11.88
CA LEU A 302 -20.20 -21.07 -11.13
C LEU A 302 -20.75 -22.29 -11.88
N LEU A 303 -20.86 -22.24 -13.21
CA LEU A 303 -21.20 -23.40 -14.04
C LEU A 303 -20.15 -24.50 -13.94
N ASN A 304 -18.86 -24.16 -13.97
CA ASN A 304 -17.78 -25.14 -13.78
C ASN A 304 -17.92 -25.89 -12.44
N LEU A 305 -18.40 -25.25 -11.38
CA LEU A 305 -18.67 -25.92 -10.11
C LEU A 305 -19.90 -26.83 -10.16
N ILE A 306 -20.97 -26.39 -10.83
CA ILE A 306 -22.18 -27.20 -11.03
C ILE A 306 -21.85 -28.44 -11.85
N GLU A 307 -21.14 -28.31 -12.97
CA GLU A 307 -20.70 -29.43 -13.81
C GLU A 307 -19.80 -30.40 -13.03
N ASN A 308 -18.87 -29.87 -12.24
CA ASN A 308 -18.01 -30.71 -11.41
C ASN A 308 -18.81 -31.56 -10.41
N ALA A 309 -19.88 -31.00 -9.84
CA ALA A 309 -20.78 -31.71 -8.95
C ALA A 309 -21.63 -32.76 -9.67
N LEU A 310 -22.16 -32.44 -10.86
CA LEU A 310 -22.91 -33.38 -11.70
C LEU A 310 -22.03 -34.59 -12.07
N GLN A 311 -20.79 -34.33 -12.50
CA GLN A 311 -19.81 -35.37 -12.80
C GLN A 311 -19.40 -36.20 -11.57
N ALA A 312 -19.55 -35.66 -10.36
CA ALA A 312 -19.34 -36.40 -9.12
C ALA A 312 -20.57 -37.26 -8.70
N GLY A 313 -21.60 -37.31 -9.55
CA GLY A 313 -22.81 -38.11 -9.31
C GLY A 313 -23.80 -37.45 -8.34
N ALA A 314 -23.77 -36.12 -8.20
CA ALA A 314 -24.68 -35.41 -7.31
C ALA A 314 -26.13 -35.50 -7.79
N VAL A 315 -27.00 -36.03 -6.93
CA VAL A 315 -28.46 -36.11 -7.16
C VAL A 315 -29.18 -34.87 -6.62
N ARG A 316 -28.56 -34.18 -5.65
CA ARG A 316 -29.04 -32.93 -5.07
C ARG A 316 -27.94 -31.88 -5.11
N LEU A 317 -28.34 -30.68 -5.49
CA LEU A 317 -27.46 -29.52 -5.60
C LEU A 317 -28.17 -28.31 -4.99
N LYS A 318 -27.44 -27.52 -4.21
CA LYS A 318 -27.92 -26.27 -3.62
C LYS A 318 -26.98 -25.13 -4.03
N VAL A 319 -27.54 -24.10 -4.64
CA VAL A 319 -26.85 -22.82 -4.85
C VAL A 319 -27.46 -21.79 -3.90
N HIS A 320 -26.63 -21.23 -3.03
CA HIS A 320 -27.05 -20.31 -1.98
C HIS A 320 -26.19 -19.06 -1.97
N LEU A 321 -26.82 -17.91 -2.21
CA LEU A 321 -26.22 -16.59 -2.08
C LEU A 321 -26.69 -15.94 -0.78
N TYR A 322 -25.76 -15.52 0.06
CA TYR A 322 -26.03 -14.77 1.29
C TYR A 322 -24.93 -13.73 1.54
N ALA A 323 -25.27 -12.64 2.21
CA ALA A 323 -24.32 -11.61 2.58
C ALA A 323 -23.82 -11.90 4.00
N ARG A 324 -22.53 -11.70 4.23
CA ARG A 324 -21.95 -11.72 5.56
C ARG A 324 -20.88 -10.64 5.61
N ASP A 325 -21.00 -9.75 6.59
CA ASP A 325 -20.18 -8.54 6.68
C ASP A 325 -20.27 -7.75 5.36
N ASN A 326 -19.15 -7.31 4.78
CA ASN A 326 -19.11 -6.60 3.49
C ASN A 326 -18.83 -7.53 2.29
N GLN A 327 -19.22 -8.81 2.39
CA GLN A 327 -18.95 -9.81 1.36
C GLN A 327 -20.22 -10.58 0.95
N LEU A 328 -20.34 -10.83 -0.36
CA LEU A 328 -21.27 -11.78 -0.92
C LEU A 328 -20.65 -13.17 -0.87
N ARG A 329 -21.33 -14.10 -0.23
CA ARG A 329 -20.96 -15.52 -0.20
C ARG A 329 -21.84 -16.32 -1.15
N LEU A 330 -21.21 -17.00 -2.09
CA LEU A 330 -21.85 -17.90 -3.04
C LEU A 330 -21.44 -19.34 -2.70
N CYS A 331 -22.40 -20.12 -2.22
CA CYS A 331 -22.20 -21.53 -1.91
C CYS A 331 -22.79 -22.41 -3.01
N VAL A 332 -21.98 -23.31 -3.56
CA VAL A 332 -22.44 -24.44 -4.39
C VAL A 332 -22.19 -25.71 -3.59
N SER A 333 -23.26 -26.35 -3.13
CA SER A 333 -23.21 -27.58 -2.32
C SER A 333 -23.83 -28.75 -3.06
N ASP A 334 -23.12 -29.86 -3.12
CA ASP A 334 -23.54 -31.08 -3.81
C ASP A 334 -23.65 -32.28 -2.87
N SER A 335 -24.36 -33.31 -3.34
CA SER A 335 -24.46 -34.61 -2.68
C SER A 335 -23.72 -35.72 -3.46
N GLY A 336 -22.62 -35.38 -4.14
CA GLY A 336 -21.83 -36.32 -4.92
C GLY A 336 -20.93 -37.22 -4.07
N SER A 337 -19.97 -37.88 -4.72
CA SER A 337 -19.04 -38.82 -4.09
C SER A 337 -18.11 -38.18 -3.02
N GLY A 338 -17.99 -36.85 -3.01
CA GLY A 338 -17.05 -36.15 -2.14
C GLY A 338 -15.59 -36.44 -2.49
N ILE A 339 -14.67 -35.84 -1.73
CA ILE A 339 -13.24 -35.80 -2.06
C ILE A 339 -12.43 -36.25 -0.85
N GLU A 340 -11.40 -37.07 -1.09
CA GLU A 340 -10.45 -37.47 -0.05
C GLU A 340 -9.58 -36.29 0.41
N PRO A 341 -9.21 -36.18 1.69
CA PRO A 341 -8.42 -35.06 2.21
C PRO A 341 -7.11 -34.81 1.45
N LYS A 342 -6.37 -35.88 1.10
CA LYS A 342 -5.11 -35.80 0.34
C LYS A 342 -5.30 -35.25 -1.09
N VAL A 343 -6.45 -35.52 -1.69
CA VAL A 343 -6.79 -35.01 -3.03
C VAL A 343 -7.26 -33.56 -2.93
N LEU A 344 -7.99 -33.21 -1.87
CA LEU A 344 -8.50 -31.86 -1.61
C LEU A 344 -7.39 -30.80 -1.53
N GLU A 345 -6.25 -31.13 -0.92
CA GLU A 345 -5.08 -30.23 -0.83
C GLU A 345 -4.48 -29.88 -2.20
N ARG A 346 -4.62 -30.78 -3.17
CA ARG A 346 -4.01 -30.66 -4.50
C ARG A 346 -4.97 -30.16 -5.56
N LEU A 347 -6.26 -30.11 -5.28
CA LEU A 347 -7.29 -29.70 -6.25
C LEU A 347 -7.16 -28.26 -6.74
N GLY A 348 -6.48 -27.40 -5.99
CA GLY A 348 -6.12 -26.04 -6.43
C GLY A 348 -4.96 -25.99 -7.43
N GLU A 349 -4.20 -27.08 -7.61
CA GLU A 349 -3.11 -27.15 -8.58
C GLU A 349 -3.69 -27.14 -10.01
N PRO A 350 -3.23 -26.24 -10.91
CA PRO A 350 -3.66 -26.26 -12.30
C PRO A 350 -3.43 -27.63 -12.94
N PHE A 351 -4.41 -28.08 -13.73
CA PHE A 351 -4.40 -29.35 -14.48
C PHE A 351 -4.39 -30.62 -13.61
N PHE A 352 -4.45 -30.50 -12.28
CA PHE A 352 -4.65 -31.66 -11.43
C PHE A 352 -6.08 -32.18 -11.60
N THR A 353 -6.20 -33.47 -11.95
CA THR A 353 -7.47 -34.15 -12.10
C THR A 353 -7.32 -35.60 -11.71
N THR A 354 -8.32 -36.14 -11.04
CA THR A 354 -8.46 -37.59 -10.77
C THR A 354 -9.33 -38.28 -11.82
N LYS A 355 -9.91 -37.50 -12.76
CA LYS A 355 -10.81 -37.98 -13.81
C LYS A 355 -10.04 -38.24 -15.11
N ALA A 356 -10.35 -39.36 -15.76
CA ALA A 356 -9.70 -39.79 -17.02
C ALA A 356 -9.88 -38.81 -18.19
N THR A 357 -10.99 -38.06 -18.23
CA THR A 357 -11.35 -37.11 -19.30
C THR A 357 -11.37 -35.65 -18.85
N GLY A 358 -10.97 -35.36 -17.61
CA GLY A 358 -10.98 -33.99 -17.07
C GLY A 358 -9.77 -33.18 -17.53
N THR A 359 -9.96 -31.88 -17.80
CA THR A 359 -8.85 -30.96 -18.11
C THR A 359 -8.03 -30.59 -16.87
N GLY A 360 -8.58 -30.79 -15.68
CA GLY A 360 -8.01 -30.30 -14.42
C GLY A 360 -7.94 -28.77 -14.33
N LEU A 361 -8.51 -28.06 -15.32
CA LEU A 361 -8.50 -26.60 -15.37
C LEU A 361 -9.71 -25.99 -14.67
N GLY A 362 -10.85 -26.69 -14.60
CA GLY A 362 -12.11 -26.09 -14.12
C GLY A 362 -11.97 -25.38 -12.77
N LEU A 363 -11.37 -26.04 -11.77
CA LEU A 363 -11.19 -25.43 -10.45
C LEU A 363 -10.10 -24.36 -10.41
N ALA A 364 -9.04 -24.49 -11.21
CA ALA A 364 -8.01 -23.48 -11.36
C ALA A 364 -8.55 -22.21 -12.04
N VAL A 365 -9.46 -22.36 -13.01
CA VAL A 365 -10.20 -21.27 -13.66
C VAL A 365 -11.13 -20.61 -12.66
N VAL A 366 -11.90 -21.37 -11.87
CA VAL A 366 -12.73 -20.80 -10.80
C VAL A 366 -11.88 -19.98 -9.83
N THR A 367 -10.74 -20.52 -9.40
CA THR A 367 -9.82 -19.82 -8.48
C THR A 367 -9.27 -18.55 -9.12
N ALA A 368 -8.86 -18.60 -10.39
CA ALA A 368 -8.36 -17.42 -11.11
C ALA A 368 -9.44 -16.35 -11.27
N VAL A 369 -10.67 -16.74 -11.65
CA VAL A 369 -11.81 -15.84 -11.77
C VAL A 369 -12.12 -15.21 -10.42
N VAL A 370 -12.24 -15.99 -9.34
CA VAL A 370 -12.55 -15.48 -8.00
C VAL A 370 -11.48 -14.51 -7.51
N ARG A 371 -10.20 -14.82 -7.71
CA ARG A 371 -9.09 -13.91 -7.37
C ARG A 371 -9.12 -12.63 -8.20
N ALA A 372 -9.43 -12.71 -9.49
CA ALA A 372 -9.58 -11.53 -10.34
C ALA A 372 -10.76 -10.64 -9.90
N HIS A 373 -11.73 -11.22 -9.19
CA HIS A 373 -12.84 -10.51 -8.54
C HIS A 373 -12.56 -10.16 -7.07
N GLN A 374 -11.28 -10.16 -6.65
CA GLN A 374 -10.86 -9.79 -5.29
C GLN A 374 -11.47 -10.67 -4.20
N GLY A 375 -11.79 -11.91 -4.57
CA GLY A 375 -12.43 -12.87 -3.71
C GLY A 375 -11.54 -14.02 -3.29
N ASP A 376 -12.10 -14.89 -2.47
CA ASP A 376 -11.48 -16.14 -2.05
C ASP A 376 -12.39 -17.36 -2.30
N LEU A 377 -11.77 -18.50 -2.58
CA LEU A 377 -12.43 -19.77 -2.84
C LEU A 377 -12.07 -20.78 -1.74
N GLY A 378 -13.07 -21.16 -0.94
CA GLY A 378 -12.96 -22.23 0.04
C GLY A 378 -13.64 -23.51 -0.45
N LEU A 379 -13.00 -24.65 -0.24
CA LEU A 379 -13.60 -25.97 -0.48
C LEU A 379 -13.73 -26.75 0.82
N ARG A 380 -14.91 -27.31 1.03
CA ARG A 380 -15.18 -28.24 2.14
C ARG A 380 -15.79 -29.50 1.56
N SER A 381 -15.09 -30.62 1.68
CA SER A 381 -15.57 -31.89 1.16
C SER A 381 -15.33 -33.01 2.17
N ARG A 382 -16.19 -34.04 2.11
CA ARG A 382 -15.97 -35.29 2.82
C ARG A 382 -16.38 -36.45 1.92
N LEU A 383 -15.50 -37.43 1.79
CA LEU A 383 -15.76 -38.64 1.02
C LEU A 383 -17.10 -39.28 1.43
N GLY A 384 -17.93 -39.58 0.43
CA GLY A 384 -19.28 -40.14 0.56
C GLY A 384 -20.37 -39.16 1.02
N ARG A 385 -20.07 -37.88 1.24
CA ARG A 385 -21.06 -36.87 1.68
C ARG A 385 -21.28 -35.72 0.70
N GLY A 386 -20.40 -35.54 -0.29
CA GLY A 386 -20.43 -34.44 -1.25
C GLY A 386 -19.46 -33.31 -0.92
N THR A 387 -19.53 -32.25 -1.71
CA THR A 387 -18.63 -31.08 -1.63
C THR A 387 -19.42 -29.78 -1.50
N CYS A 388 -18.82 -28.79 -0.84
CA CYS A 388 -19.30 -27.42 -0.77
C CYS A 388 -18.18 -26.47 -1.19
N ALA A 389 -18.39 -25.78 -2.30
CA ALA A 389 -17.54 -24.67 -2.75
C ALA A 389 -18.15 -23.36 -2.27
N LEU A 390 -17.35 -22.56 -1.57
CA LEU A 390 -17.71 -21.26 -1.03
C LEU A 390 -16.85 -20.20 -1.71
N LEU A 391 -17.47 -19.31 -2.48
CA LEU A 391 -16.84 -18.13 -3.05
C LEU A 391 -17.22 -16.93 -2.18
N SER A 392 -16.24 -16.11 -1.83
CA SER A 392 -16.47 -14.85 -1.10
C SER A 392 -16.02 -13.71 -1.99
N LEU A 393 -16.93 -12.82 -2.36
CA LEU A 393 -16.65 -11.64 -3.21
C LEU A 393 -16.98 -10.36 -2.43
N PRO A 394 -16.27 -9.23 -2.67
CA PRO A 394 -16.66 -7.94 -2.11
C PRO A 394 -18.09 -7.55 -2.52
N LEU A 395 -18.88 -7.06 -1.57
CA LEU A 395 -20.22 -6.57 -1.80
C LEU A 395 -20.24 -5.06 -1.55
N ILE A 396 -20.48 -4.29 -2.61
CA ILE A 396 -20.58 -2.82 -2.53
C ILE A 396 -21.97 -2.50 -2.01
N ALA A 397 -22.07 -1.91 -0.82
CA ALA A 397 -23.32 -1.41 -0.31
C ALA A 397 -23.84 -0.29 -1.23
N VAL A 398 -25.08 -0.43 -1.71
CA VAL A 398 -25.78 0.71 -2.32
C VAL A 398 -26.28 1.54 -1.15
N ALA A 399 -25.68 2.71 -0.93
CA ALA A 399 -26.21 3.67 0.03
C ALA A 399 -27.66 3.95 -0.39
N GLY A 400 -28.61 3.48 0.42
CA GLY A 400 -30.00 3.83 0.23
C GLY A 400 -30.11 5.35 0.34
N GLU A 401 -30.75 5.98 -0.64
CA GLU A 401 -31.32 7.30 -0.43
C GLU A 401 -32.19 7.19 0.83
N ALA A 402 -31.72 7.78 1.92
CA ALA A 402 -32.52 7.99 3.11
C ALA A 402 -33.65 8.93 2.68
N ASN A 403 -34.86 8.37 2.59
CA ASN A 403 -36.08 9.12 2.39
C ASN A 403 -36.79 9.31 3.73
#